data_AF-A0A2S9RX93-F1
#
_entry.id   AF-A0A2S9RX93-F1
#
_cell.length_a   1.000
_cell.length_b   1.000
_cell.length_c   1.000
_cell.angle_alpha   90.00
_cell.angle_beta   90.00
_cell.angle_gamma   90.00
#
_symmetry.space_group_name_H-M   'P 1'
#
loop_
_entity.id
_entity.type
_entity.pdbx_description
1 polymer ?
#
loop_
_entity_poly.entity_id
_entity_poly.type
_entity_poly.pdbx_seq_one_letter_code
_entity_poly.pdbx_strand_id
1 'polypeptide(L)'
;MKVYFLKENLNSYQIFPIPQNLNDFVEMEVENESELETKQLIDFKSQYILVDRQPTELHKWNGNSWVVDKKKKTEIKRELIKNLVDSIDDTAANISARWTRFAEEYKEREAAAIAFKEANFAGEVSVYISSFATVAGLDNQSASLLILQQAESLRTLQQQLAVQRMRKYELKHEALSDEELQRIHDDIIGKMQTLAEAQQ
;
A
#
# COMPACT_ATOMS: atom_id res chain seq x y z
N MET A 1 2.04 11.76 48.72
CA MET A 1 0.59 11.91 48.45
C MET A 1 0.05 10.65 47.78
N LYS A 2 -1.22 10.32 48.02
CA LYS A 2 -1.86 9.15 47.40
C LYS A 2 -2.40 9.50 46.02
N VAL A 3 -2.14 8.62 45.06
CA VAL A 3 -2.64 8.71 43.68
C VAL A 3 -3.29 7.36 43.33
N TYR A 4 -4.48 7.42 42.73
CA TYR A 4 -5.24 6.24 42.36
C TYR A 4 -5.23 6.11 40.83
N PHE A 5 -4.47 5.16 40.31
CA PHE A 5 -4.37 4.88 38.87
C PHE A 5 -5.43 3.88 38.43
N LEU A 6 -6.12 4.12 37.32
CA LEU A 6 -7.17 3.23 36.83
C LEU A 6 -6.55 1.95 36.23
N LYS A 7 -6.99 0.76 36.65
CA LYS A 7 -6.45 -0.52 36.15
C LYS A 7 -6.70 -0.73 34.65
N GLU A 8 -7.80 -0.22 34.12
CA GLU A 8 -8.13 -0.28 32.68
C GLU A 8 -7.22 0.62 31.83
N ASN A 9 -6.68 1.69 32.44
CA ASN A 9 -5.77 2.62 31.78
C ASN A 9 -4.82 3.25 32.80
N LEU A 10 -3.63 2.66 32.95
CA LEU A 10 -2.64 3.07 33.95
C LEU A 10 -2.05 4.48 33.71
N ASN A 11 -2.37 5.13 32.59
CA ASN A 11 -2.04 6.54 32.35
C ASN A 11 -3.10 7.50 32.90
N SER A 12 -4.27 7.00 33.28
CA SER A 12 -5.33 7.76 33.91
C SER A 12 -5.24 7.61 35.43
N TYR A 13 -5.31 8.72 36.14
CA TYR A 13 -5.25 8.74 37.59
C TYR A 13 -6.17 9.78 38.21
N GLN A 14 -6.49 9.57 39.48
CA GLN A 14 -7.26 10.47 40.31
C GLN A 14 -6.50 10.73 41.61
N ILE A 15 -6.41 12.00 42.02
CA ILE A 15 -5.81 12.41 43.29
C ILE A 15 -6.92 12.72 44.30
N PHE A 16 -7.89 13.53 43.88
CA PHE A 16 -9.04 13.93 44.67
C PHE A 16 -10.26 14.16 43.76
N PRO A 17 -11.50 13.84 44.19
CA PRO A 17 -11.84 13.11 45.41
C PRO A 17 -11.30 11.68 45.41
N ILE A 18 -11.29 11.01 46.55
CA ILE A 18 -10.90 9.59 46.62
C ILE A 18 -11.94 8.77 45.83
N PRO A 19 -11.54 7.86 44.92
CA PRO A 19 -12.49 7.04 44.18
C PRO A 19 -13.37 6.21 45.12
N GLN A 20 -14.67 6.10 44.79
CA GLN A 20 -15.61 5.32 45.61
C GLN A 20 -15.36 3.81 45.51
N ASN A 21 -14.96 3.31 44.33
CA ASN A 21 -14.63 1.91 44.10
C ASN A 21 -13.11 1.73 43.95
N LEU A 22 -12.42 1.39 45.04
CA LEU A 22 -10.96 1.19 45.02
C LEU A 22 -10.53 -0.10 44.29
N ASN A 23 -11.45 -1.03 43.99
CA ASN A 23 -11.10 -2.28 43.31
C ASN A 23 -10.65 -2.04 41.87
N ASP A 24 -11.10 -0.95 41.23
CA ASP A 24 -10.75 -0.62 39.84
C ASP A 24 -9.44 0.17 39.75
N PHE A 25 -8.83 0.50 40.90
CA PHE A 25 -7.66 1.37 40.97
C PHE A 25 -6.46 0.66 41.60
N VAL A 26 -5.27 1.17 41.26
CA VAL A 26 -4.02 0.89 41.93
C VAL A 26 -3.68 2.13 42.76
N GLU A 27 -3.62 1.97 44.08
CA GLU A 27 -3.15 3.02 44.99
C GLU A 27 -1.62 3.04 44.97
N MET A 28 -1.06 4.23 44.74
CA MET A 28 0.39 4.46 44.78
C MET A 28 0.70 5.70 45.62
N GLU A 29 1.79 5.63 46.37
CA GLU A 29 2.35 6.78 47.07
C GLU A 29 3.42 7.44 46.20
N VAL A 30 3.25 8.74 45.92
CA VAL A 30 4.22 9.57 45.17
C VAL A 30 4.64 10.76 46.03
N GLU A 31 5.84 11.30 45.85
CA GLU A 31 6.33 12.40 46.69
C GLU A 31 5.50 13.68 46.49
N ASN A 32 5.25 14.02 45.23
CA ASN A 32 4.49 15.21 44.82
C ASN A 32 3.86 15.01 43.43
N GLU A 33 2.98 15.94 43.04
CA GLU A 33 2.25 15.87 41.77
C GLU A 33 3.17 15.98 40.54
N SER A 34 4.31 16.67 40.66
CA SER A 34 5.27 16.83 39.56
C SER A 34 5.91 15.50 39.12
N GLU A 35 5.93 14.47 39.97
CA GLU A 35 6.32 13.13 39.54
C GLU A 35 5.40 12.57 38.45
N LEU A 36 4.11 12.92 38.44
CA LEU A 36 3.12 12.42 37.48
C LEU A 36 3.28 13.03 36.08
N GLU A 37 4.01 14.15 35.98
CA GLU A 37 4.37 14.76 34.71
C GLU A 37 5.42 13.92 33.97
N THR A 38 6.38 13.36 34.70
CA THR A 38 7.55 12.68 34.14
C THR A 38 7.49 11.16 34.25
N LYS A 39 6.64 10.64 35.13
CA LYS A 39 6.47 9.20 35.38
C LYS A 39 5.09 8.69 34.97
N GLN A 40 5.00 7.38 34.87
CA GLN A 40 3.77 6.63 34.65
C GLN A 40 3.80 5.33 35.45
N LEU A 41 2.61 4.79 35.72
CA LEU A 41 2.47 3.48 36.32
C LEU A 41 2.47 2.40 35.23
N ILE A 42 3.22 1.32 35.45
CA ILE A 42 3.18 0.14 34.58
C ILE A 42 2.94 -1.13 35.40
N ASP A 43 2.30 -2.12 34.80
CA ASP A 43 2.33 -3.49 35.30
C ASP A 43 3.53 -4.21 34.70
N PHE A 44 4.46 -4.62 35.57
CA PHE A 44 5.62 -5.40 35.20
C PHE A 44 5.73 -6.64 36.08
N LYS A 45 5.56 -7.82 35.47
CA LYS A 45 5.60 -9.13 36.16
C LYS A 45 4.61 -9.22 37.34
N SER A 46 3.38 -8.74 37.12
CA SER A 46 2.30 -8.74 38.12
C SER A 46 2.59 -7.84 39.32
N GLN A 47 3.40 -6.80 39.12
CA GLN A 47 3.68 -5.77 40.10
C GLN A 47 3.54 -4.40 39.44
N TYR A 48 2.83 -3.50 40.12
CA TYR A 48 2.70 -2.12 39.68
C TYR A 48 3.90 -1.31 40.16
N ILE A 49 4.61 -0.68 39.22
CA ILE A 49 5.79 0.13 39.51
C ILE A 49 5.69 1.48 38.81
N LEU A 50 6.12 2.53 39.50
CA LEU A 50 6.20 3.88 38.95
C LEU A 50 7.56 4.07 38.30
N VAL A 51 7.56 4.39 37.00
CA VAL A 51 8.78 4.53 36.18
C VAL A 51 8.68 5.78 35.32
N ASP A 52 9.79 6.23 34.75
CA ASP A 52 9.77 7.33 33.78
C ASP A 52 8.82 7.04 32.62
N ARG A 53 8.27 8.08 32.00
CA ARG A 53 7.36 7.93 30.85
C ARG A 53 8.04 7.19 29.70
N GLN A 54 7.25 6.34 29.05
CA GLN A 54 7.66 5.55 27.90
C GLN A 54 7.96 6.53 26.77
N PRO A 55 9.17 6.49 26.19
CA PRO A 55 9.53 7.45 25.13
C PRO A 55 8.65 7.31 23.90
N THR A 56 8.42 6.06 23.46
CA THR A 56 7.54 5.72 22.33
C THR A 56 6.95 4.33 22.52
N GLU A 57 5.89 3.99 21.79
CA GLU A 57 5.28 2.66 21.80
C GLU A 57 6.23 1.53 21.36
N LEU A 58 7.37 1.85 20.75
CA LEU A 58 8.41 0.90 20.37
C LEU A 58 9.29 0.51 21.55
N HIS A 59 9.20 1.19 22.68
CA HIS A 59 9.97 0.88 23.87
C HIS A 59 9.21 -0.09 24.78
N LYS A 60 9.93 -1.00 25.42
CA LYS A 60 9.42 -1.85 26.49
C LYS A 60 10.29 -1.70 27.73
N TRP A 61 9.68 -1.85 28.90
CA TRP A 61 10.43 -1.86 30.15
C TRP A 61 11.17 -3.20 30.29
N ASN A 62 12.47 -3.17 30.57
CA ASN A 62 13.27 -4.39 30.80
C ASN A 62 13.42 -4.77 32.28
N GLY A 63 12.84 -3.98 33.18
CA GLY A 63 13.02 -4.09 34.64
C GLY A 63 13.88 -2.98 35.25
N ASN A 64 14.61 -2.24 34.42
CA ASN A 64 15.48 -1.14 34.86
C ASN A 64 15.34 0.13 34.00
N SER A 65 15.16 -0.02 32.70
CA SER A 65 15.01 1.11 31.77
C SER A 65 14.15 0.75 30.56
N TRP A 66 13.70 1.79 29.86
CA TRP A 66 13.06 1.65 28.56
C TRP A 66 14.07 1.22 27.50
N VAL A 67 13.79 0.11 26.83
CA VAL A 67 14.61 -0.40 25.72
C VAL A 67 13.76 -0.61 24.48
N VAL A 68 14.34 -0.39 23.30
CA VAL A 68 13.65 -0.62 22.04
C VAL A 68 13.28 -2.10 21.89
N ASP A 69 12.00 -2.38 21.65
CA ASP A 69 11.52 -3.70 21.33
C ASP A 69 11.81 -4.05 19.88
N LYS A 70 12.96 -4.69 19.66
CA LYS A 70 13.39 -5.14 18.33
C LYS A 70 12.36 -6.04 17.65
N LYS A 71 11.60 -6.85 18.41
CA LYS A 71 10.56 -7.72 17.83
C LYS A 71 9.41 -6.89 17.27
N LYS A 72 8.86 -5.97 18.08
CA LYS A 72 7.79 -5.05 17.65
C LYS A 72 8.23 -4.20 16.46
N LYS A 73 9.44 -3.65 16.47
CA LYS A 73 9.99 -2.89 15.34
C LYS A 73 10.09 -3.73 14.06
N THR A 74 10.55 -4.98 14.17
CA THR A 74 10.64 -5.89 13.01
C THR A 74 9.26 -6.24 12.47
N GLU A 75 8.28 -6.45 13.35
CA GLU A 75 6.90 -6.77 12.96
C GLU A 75 6.25 -5.61 12.21
N ILE A 76 6.36 -4.38 12.74
CA ILE A 76 5.86 -3.17 12.08
C ILE A 76 6.48 -3.01 10.70
N LYS A 77 7.79 -3.22 10.58
CA LYS A 77 8.48 -3.15 9.29
C LYS A 77 8.00 -4.21 8.29
N ARG A 78 7.74 -5.43 8.76
CA ARG A 78 7.18 -6.50 7.91
C ARG A 78 5.79 -6.15 7.41
N GLU A 79 4.93 -5.63 8.28
CA GLU A 79 3.57 -5.22 7.88
C GLU A 79 3.61 -4.05 6.89
N LEU A 80 4.52 -3.09 7.09
CA LEU A 80 4.77 -2.02 6.13
C LEU A 80 5.15 -2.60 4.75
N ILE A 81 6.16 -3.47 4.67
CA ILE A 81 6.59 -4.08 3.40
C ILE A 81 5.44 -4.84 2.74
N LYS A 82 4.66 -5.61 3.51
CA LYS A 82 3.49 -6.34 3.01
C LYS A 82 2.47 -5.39 2.39
N ASN A 83 2.09 -4.32 3.10
CA ASN A 83 1.11 -3.35 2.61
C ASN A 83 1.58 -2.64 1.33
N LEU A 84 2.86 -2.28 1.24
CA LEU A 84 3.43 -1.66 0.04
C LEU A 84 3.45 -2.65 -1.15
N VAL A 85 3.77 -3.91 -0.91
CA VAL A 85 3.73 -4.98 -1.94
C VAL A 85 2.31 -5.21 -2.45
N ASP A 86 1.34 -5.31 -1.53
CA ASP A 86 -0.08 -5.53 -1.86
C ASP A 86 -0.61 -4.34 -2.67
N SER A 87 -0.29 -3.10 -2.27
CA SER A 87 -0.64 -1.87 -2.99
C SER A 87 -0.14 -1.84 -4.45
N ILE A 88 1.08 -2.32 -4.69
CA ILE A 88 1.65 -2.42 -6.06
C ILE A 88 0.88 -3.45 -6.89
N ASP A 89 0.56 -4.61 -6.32
CA ASP A 89 -0.22 -5.65 -6.99
C ASP A 89 -1.64 -5.16 -7.33
N ASP A 90 -2.31 -4.52 -6.37
CA ASP A 90 -3.66 -3.98 -6.54
C ASP A 90 -3.69 -2.87 -7.60
N THR A 91 -2.69 -1.98 -7.59
CA THR A 91 -2.57 -0.91 -8.60
C THR A 91 -2.42 -1.50 -10.00
N ALA A 92 -1.53 -2.48 -10.18
CA ALA A 92 -1.34 -3.14 -11.46
C ALA A 92 -2.62 -3.88 -11.92
N ALA A 93 -3.31 -4.57 -11.01
CA ALA A 93 -4.56 -5.26 -11.31
C ALA A 93 -5.65 -4.29 -11.76
N ASN A 94 -5.80 -3.16 -11.07
CA ASN A 94 -6.79 -2.13 -11.40
C ASN A 94 -6.54 -1.49 -12.76
N ILE A 95 -5.28 -1.20 -13.10
CA ILE A 95 -4.91 -0.68 -14.44
C ILE A 95 -5.20 -1.74 -15.51
N SER A 96 -4.72 -2.96 -15.31
CA SER A 96 -4.89 -4.06 -16.26
C SER A 96 -6.36 -4.37 -16.53
N ALA A 97 -7.23 -4.29 -15.52
CA ALA A 97 -8.67 -4.51 -15.68
C ALA A 97 -9.32 -3.51 -16.64
N ARG A 98 -8.86 -2.25 -16.66
CA ARG A 98 -9.35 -1.22 -17.58
C ARG A 98 -8.92 -1.53 -19.02
N TRP A 99 -7.65 -1.89 -19.20
CA TRP A 99 -7.06 -2.21 -20.49
C TRP A 99 -7.63 -3.48 -21.13
N THR A 100 -8.09 -4.43 -20.32
CA THR A 100 -8.54 -5.76 -20.79
C THR A 100 -10.06 -5.91 -20.82
N ARG A 101 -10.83 -4.85 -20.55
CA ARG A 101 -12.29 -4.89 -20.50
C ARG A 101 -12.95 -5.46 -21.76
N PHE A 102 -12.34 -5.21 -22.94
CA PHE A 102 -12.81 -5.70 -24.24
C PHE A 102 -11.75 -6.58 -24.94
N ALA A 103 -10.97 -7.35 -24.18
CA ALA A 103 -9.84 -8.10 -24.72
C ALA A 103 -10.20 -9.05 -25.87
N GLU A 104 -11.33 -9.76 -25.79
CA GLU A 104 -11.78 -10.65 -26.86
C GLU A 104 -12.16 -9.88 -28.13
N GLU A 105 -12.82 -8.73 -28.00
CA GLU A 105 -13.11 -7.86 -29.15
C GLU A 105 -11.81 -7.35 -29.79
N TYR A 106 -10.82 -6.96 -28.99
CA TYR A 106 -9.53 -6.49 -29.50
C TYR A 106 -8.78 -7.59 -30.27
N LYS A 107 -8.83 -8.84 -29.79
CA LYS A 107 -8.26 -10.00 -30.50
C LYS A 107 -8.93 -10.23 -31.85
N GLU A 108 -10.25 -10.20 -31.91
CA GLU A 108 -10.99 -10.38 -33.17
C GLU A 108 -10.71 -9.25 -34.16
N ARG A 109 -10.62 -8.00 -33.67
CA ARG A 109 -10.22 -6.84 -34.49
C ARG A 109 -8.81 -6.98 -35.04
N GLU A 110 -7.85 -7.36 -34.20
CA GLU A 110 -6.46 -7.58 -34.61
C GLU A 110 -6.38 -8.70 -35.65
N ALA A 111 -7.04 -9.83 -35.42
CA ALA A 111 -7.05 -10.97 -36.35
C ALA A 111 -7.64 -10.58 -37.72
N ALA A 112 -8.75 -9.84 -37.75
CA ALA A 112 -9.33 -9.34 -39.00
C ALA A 112 -8.37 -8.39 -39.74
N ALA A 113 -7.71 -7.47 -39.03
CA ALA A 113 -6.75 -6.56 -39.62
C ALA A 113 -5.48 -7.27 -40.15
N ILE A 114 -5.01 -8.31 -39.46
CA ILE A 114 -3.92 -9.18 -39.93
C ILE A 114 -4.33 -9.87 -41.23
N ALA A 115 -5.49 -10.54 -41.26
CA ALA A 115 -5.95 -11.26 -42.45
C ALA A 115 -6.11 -10.34 -43.66
N PHE A 116 -6.68 -9.15 -43.47
CA PHE A 116 -6.83 -8.17 -44.55
C PHE A 116 -5.47 -7.63 -45.04
N LYS A 117 -4.51 -7.40 -44.13
CA LYS A 117 -3.14 -7.01 -44.48
C LYS A 117 -2.41 -8.12 -45.26
N GLU A 118 -2.52 -9.38 -44.83
CA GLU A 118 -1.92 -10.54 -45.50
C GLU A 118 -2.50 -10.78 -46.91
N ALA A 119 -3.76 -10.43 -47.11
CA ALA A 119 -4.41 -10.38 -48.42
C ALA A 119 -4.00 -9.15 -49.27
N ASN A 120 -2.98 -8.38 -48.86
CA ASN A 120 -2.55 -7.12 -49.48
C ASN A 120 -3.68 -6.08 -49.57
N PHE A 121 -4.55 -6.03 -48.56
CA PHE A 121 -5.70 -5.13 -48.48
C PHE A 121 -6.71 -5.31 -49.63
N ALA A 122 -6.80 -6.53 -50.16
CA ALA A 122 -7.76 -6.89 -51.20
C ALA A 122 -8.83 -7.85 -50.66
N GLY A 123 -9.99 -7.88 -51.32
CA GLY A 123 -11.09 -8.79 -50.99
C GLY A 123 -12.11 -8.21 -50.01
N GLU A 124 -12.87 -9.09 -49.38
CA GLU A 124 -13.94 -8.72 -48.45
C GLU A 124 -13.37 -8.15 -47.14
N VAL A 125 -13.90 -7.00 -46.72
CA VAL A 125 -13.44 -6.29 -45.53
C VAL A 125 -14.34 -6.65 -44.35
N SER A 126 -13.75 -7.08 -43.25
CA SER A 126 -14.48 -7.36 -42.01
C SER A 126 -15.25 -6.13 -41.52
N VAL A 127 -16.44 -6.38 -40.96
CA VAL A 127 -17.27 -5.33 -40.34
C VAL A 127 -16.50 -4.53 -39.30
N TYR A 128 -15.58 -5.16 -38.56
CA TYR A 128 -14.75 -4.50 -37.55
C TYR A 128 -13.83 -3.42 -38.15
N ILE A 129 -13.31 -3.65 -39.35
CA ILE A 129 -12.45 -2.71 -40.06
C ILE A 129 -13.32 -1.64 -40.72
N SER A 130 -14.35 -2.05 -41.46
CA SER A 130 -15.16 -1.11 -42.25
C SER A 130 -15.97 -0.14 -41.37
N SER A 131 -16.49 -0.61 -40.23
CA SER A 131 -17.20 0.26 -39.29
C SER A 131 -16.25 1.27 -38.64
N PHE A 132 -15.04 0.84 -38.26
CA PHE A 132 -14.04 1.73 -37.69
C PHE A 132 -13.57 2.77 -38.72
N ALA A 133 -13.25 2.32 -39.95
CA ALA A 133 -12.85 3.19 -41.06
C ALA A 133 -13.89 4.29 -41.31
N THR A 134 -15.17 3.90 -41.40
CA THR A 134 -16.29 4.84 -41.63
C THR A 134 -16.40 5.89 -40.53
N VAL A 135 -16.37 5.46 -39.26
CA VAL A 135 -16.52 6.37 -38.11
C VAL A 135 -15.30 7.26 -37.91
N ALA A 136 -14.10 6.74 -38.18
CA ALA A 136 -12.84 7.48 -38.05
C ALA A 136 -12.51 8.36 -39.26
N GLY A 137 -13.28 8.28 -40.36
CA GLY A 137 -13.00 9.01 -41.59
C GLY A 137 -11.73 8.52 -42.32
N LEU A 138 -11.43 7.23 -42.19
CA LEU A 138 -10.25 6.57 -42.77
C LEU A 138 -10.67 5.63 -43.91
N ASP A 139 -9.74 5.30 -44.80
CA ASP A 139 -9.89 4.13 -45.68
C ASP A 139 -9.64 2.81 -44.91
N ASN A 140 -10.09 1.68 -45.46
CA ASN A 140 -10.00 0.37 -44.80
C ASN A 140 -8.55 -0.08 -44.55
N GLN A 141 -7.61 0.29 -45.41
CA GLN A 141 -6.20 -0.04 -45.23
C GLN A 141 -5.61 0.75 -44.06
N SER A 142 -5.83 2.07 -44.03
CA SER A 142 -5.40 2.95 -42.94
C SER A 142 -6.02 2.53 -41.60
N ALA A 143 -7.32 2.20 -41.58
CA ALA A 143 -8.00 1.70 -40.39
C ALA A 143 -7.40 0.38 -39.89
N SER A 144 -7.07 -0.55 -40.79
CA SER A 144 -6.44 -1.82 -40.43
C SER A 144 -5.06 -1.63 -39.83
N LEU A 145 -4.22 -0.77 -40.43
CA LEU A 145 -2.90 -0.47 -39.89
C LEU A 145 -2.99 0.18 -38.50
N LEU A 146 -3.96 1.07 -38.29
CA LEU A 146 -4.19 1.70 -36.99
C LEU A 146 -4.64 0.70 -35.91
N ILE A 147 -5.51 -0.26 -36.26
CA ILE A 147 -5.91 -1.35 -35.34
C ILE A 147 -4.67 -2.15 -34.91
N LEU A 148 -3.80 -2.51 -35.85
CA LEU A 148 -2.58 -3.27 -35.55
C LEU A 148 -1.62 -2.47 -34.66
N GLN A 149 -1.44 -1.18 -34.95
CA GLN A 149 -0.62 -0.28 -34.14
C GLN A 149 -1.17 -0.14 -32.71
N GLN A 150 -2.48 0.00 -32.56
CA GLN A 150 -3.13 0.05 -31.24
C GLN A 150 -2.92 -1.26 -30.47
N ALA A 151 -3.06 -2.42 -31.11
CA ALA A 151 -2.84 -3.72 -30.48
C ALA A 151 -1.38 -3.92 -30.03
N GLU A 152 -0.40 -3.51 -30.84
CA GLU A 152 1.02 -3.52 -30.46
C GLU A 152 1.33 -2.55 -29.32
N SER A 153 0.75 -1.35 -29.37
CA SER A 153 0.93 -0.34 -28.32
C SER A 153 0.37 -0.82 -26.99
N LEU A 154 -0.81 -1.44 -26.99
CA LEU A 154 -1.42 -2.03 -25.80
C LEU A 154 -0.55 -3.17 -25.21
N ARG A 155 -0.04 -4.08 -26.06
CA ARG A 155 0.87 -5.15 -25.63
C ARG A 155 2.14 -4.58 -24.98
N THR A 156 2.69 -3.51 -25.55
CA THR A 156 3.87 -2.83 -25.02
C THR A 156 3.59 -2.23 -23.63
N LEU A 157 2.46 -1.54 -23.46
CA LEU A 157 2.05 -0.98 -22.17
C LEU A 157 1.84 -2.08 -21.11
N GLN A 158 1.21 -3.20 -21.48
CA GLN A 158 1.02 -4.35 -20.59
C GLN A 158 2.35 -4.96 -20.13
N GLN A 159 3.32 -5.10 -21.04
CA GLN A 159 4.66 -5.59 -20.68
C GLN A 159 5.37 -4.63 -19.72
N GLN A 160 5.32 -3.32 -19.99
CA GLN A 160 5.93 -2.31 -19.12
C GLN A 160 5.28 -2.28 -17.74
N LEU A 161 3.95 -2.41 -17.66
CA LEU A 161 3.23 -2.52 -16.39
C LEU A 161 3.67 -3.77 -15.61
N ALA A 162 3.80 -4.91 -16.28
CA ALA A 162 4.28 -6.14 -15.65
C ALA A 162 5.71 -5.99 -15.11
N VAL A 163 6.60 -5.31 -15.84
CA VAL A 163 7.95 -4.98 -15.37
C VAL A 163 7.90 -4.11 -14.11
N GLN A 164 7.11 -3.04 -14.09
CA GLN A 164 6.98 -2.21 -12.89
C GLN A 164 6.43 -3.01 -11.71
N ARG A 165 5.46 -3.90 -11.95
CA ARG A 165 4.89 -4.75 -10.89
C ARG A 165 5.93 -5.67 -10.28
N MET A 166 6.85 -6.22 -11.07
CA MET A 166 7.91 -7.09 -10.55
C MET A 166 8.91 -6.34 -9.65
N ARG A 167 9.01 -5.02 -9.75
CA ARG A 167 9.86 -4.22 -8.87
C ARG A 167 9.43 -4.23 -7.40
N LYS A 168 8.24 -4.75 -7.06
CA LYS A 168 7.85 -5.00 -5.66
C LYS A 168 8.84 -5.86 -4.87
N TYR A 169 9.66 -6.67 -5.54
CA TYR A 169 10.72 -7.44 -4.89
C TYR A 169 11.89 -6.57 -4.40
N GLU A 170 12.08 -5.35 -4.93
CA GLU A 170 13.03 -4.36 -4.43
C GLU A 170 12.74 -4.03 -2.94
N LEU A 171 11.47 -4.11 -2.50
CA LEU A 171 11.06 -3.83 -1.12
C LEU A 171 11.45 -4.94 -0.11
N LYS A 172 11.90 -6.11 -0.59
CA LYS A 172 12.24 -7.25 0.29
C LYS A 172 13.67 -7.19 0.84
N HIS A 173 14.43 -6.13 0.54
CA HIS A 173 15.76 -5.94 1.08
C HIS A 173 15.71 -5.43 2.53
N GLU A 174 16.18 -6.26 3.48
CA GLU A 174 16.09 -5.97 4.92
C GLU A 174 16.83 -4.70 5.36
N ALA A 175 17.84 -4.26 4.59
CA ALA A 175 18.67 -3.10 4.88
C ALA A 175 17.98 -1.75 4.61
N LEU A 176 16.87 -1.73 3.86
CA LEU A 176 16.19 -0.48 3.49
C LEU A 176 15.58 0.22 4.70
N SER A 177 15.66 1.54 4.78
CA SER A 177 14.89 2.32 5.74
C SER A 177 13.41 2.38 5.36
N ASP A 178 12.55 2.77 6.31
CA ASP A 178 11.11 2.90 6.05
C ASP A 178 10.85 3.99 4.98
N GLU A 179 11.65 5.05 4.96
CA GLU A 179 11.62 6.11 3.94
C GLU A 179 12.08 5.62 2.57
N GLU A 180 13.09 4.75 2.51
CA GLU A 180 13.55 4.15 1.26
C GLU A 180 12.50 3.19 0.68
N LEU A 181 11.86 2.38 1.54
CA LEU A 181 10.74 1.53 1.15
C LEU A 181 9.60 2.35 0.52
N GLN A 182 9.22 3.45 1.17
CA GLN A 182 8.16 4.33 0.66
C GLN A 182 8.56 4.98 -0.66
N ARG A 183 9.80 5.48 -0.79
CA ARG A 183 10.28 6.12 -2.03
C ARG A 183 10.27 5.15 -3.21
N ILE A 184 10.71 3.90 -3.01
CA ILE A 184 10.70 2.87 -4.05
C ILE A 184 9.26 2.57 -4.46
N HIS A 185 8.37 2.38 -3.49
CA HIS A 185 6.94 2.19 -3.74
C HIS A 185 6.36 3.34 -4.58
N ASP A 186 6.58 4.58 -4.18
CA ASP A 186 6.01 5.75 -4.85
C ASP A 186 6.53 5.91 -6.28
N ASP A 187 7.81 5.62 -6.52
CA ASP A 187 8.38 5.59 -7.88
C ASP A 187 7.73 4.50 -8.75
N ILE A 188 7.49 3.30 -8.20
CA ILE A 188 6.80 2.21 -8.92
C ILE A 188 5.38 2.64 -9.26
N ILE A 189 4.61 3.12 -8.28
CA ILE A 189 3.22 3.54 -8.47
C ILE A 189 3.14 4.70 -9.47
N GLY A 190 4.00 5.71 -9.35
CA GLY A 190 4.05 6.83 -10.28
C GLY A 190 4.30 6.38 -11.72
N LYS A 191 5.26 5.46 -11.95
CA LYS A 191 5.50 4.88 -13.27
C LYS A 191 4.30 4.10 -13.79
N MET A 192 3.62 3.32 -12.95
CA MET A 192 2.41 2.61 -13.34
C MET A 192 1.28 3.57 -13.76
N GLN A 193 1.12 4.68 -13.04
CA GLN A 193 0.12 5.70 -13.35
C GLN A 193 0.43 6.40 -14.67
N THR A 194 1.69 6.76 -14.94
CA THR A 194 2.10 7.31 -16.24
C THR A 194 1.79 6.36 -17.40
N LEU A 195 1.99 5.04 -17.21
CA LEU A 195 1.61 4.05 -18.22
C LEU A 195 0.09 4.00 -18.44
N ALA A 196 -0.70 4.12 -17.37
CA ALA A 196 -2.16 4.15 -17.44
C ALA A 196 -2.68 5.36 -18.21
N GLU A 197 -2.05 6.52 -18.03
CA GLU A 197 -2.39 7.77 -18.73
C GLU A 197 -2.02 7.71 -20.23
N ALA A 198 -0.91 7.04 -20.59
CA ALA A 198 -0.48 6.90 -21.98
C ALA A 198 -1.44 6.08 -22.88
N GLN A 199 -2.43 5.40 -22.28
CA GLN A 199 -3.45 4.65 -23.00
C GLN A 199 -4.69 5.50 -23.36
N GLN A 200 -4.84 6.70 -22.78
CA GLN A 200 -5.95 7.63 -23.05
C GLN A 200 -5.76 8.39 -24.36
#